data_AF-A0A920T814-F1
#
_entry.id   AF-A0A920T814-F1
#
_cell.length_a   1.000
_cell.length_b   1.000
_cell.length_c   1.000
_cell.angle_alpha   90.00
_cell.angle_beta   90.00
_cell.angle_gamma   90.00
#
_symmetry.space_group_name_H-M   'P 1'
#
loop_
_entity.id
_entity.type
_entity.pdbx_description
1 polymer ?
#
loop_
_entity_poly.entity_id
_entity_poly.type
_entity_poly.pdbx_seq_one_letter_code
_entity_poly.pdbx_strand_id
1 'polypeptide(L)'
;MARPSRDVDPKGQDDFLGFTVPGVGSVPVVAFLLLITVFSVVIGPVNFILLKRRGQLYLMVVTVPVIAVVTSVVMVSYALVSDGIGIQSLTRSVTFLDQRNETAVTMARVAFFAGMGPSALEFPRDTAVYPVSPSRDRRTVRTGSVDWTDRQVFFNDWVKTRTRSQLYTVRRHQLRGRIGISAADDQGRVSVDNGLEWRLRFLVVADTNGNHYLAQNIPAGGSATVEKLATSDSRRLTPILNLLSEHYSVAQEMAMASQESRGTRPGELPVFFETGILEVSLGAFRDASGFYRLPPGSYVAIVDEDPGIERGCGTEDKESLHLLLGRY
;
A
#
# COMPACT_ATOMS: atom_id res chain seq x y z
N MET A 1 -20.84 4.08 32.78
CA MET A 1 -21.17 2.85 32.03
C MET A 1 -21.06 3.19 30.54
N ALA A 2 -19.89 2.93 29.93
CA ALA A 2 -19.59 3.33 28.56
C ALA A 2 -20.35 2.44 27.57
N ARG A 3 -21.18 3.04 26.72
CA ARG A 3 -21.88 2.33 25.63
C ARG A 3 -20.86 2.03 24.52
N PRO A 4 -20.72 0.79 24.06
CA PRO A 4 -19.83 0.49 22.95
C PRO A 4 -20.35 1.15 21.67
N SER A 5 -19.43 1.74 20.90
CA SER A 5 -19.66 2.38 19.59
C SER A 5 -20.37 1.41 18.65
N ARG A 6 -21.63 1.74 18.35
CA ARG A 6 -22.48 1.13 17.31
C ARG A 6 -22.17 1.88 16.01
N ASP A 7 -22.28 1.21 14.86
CA ASP A 7 -22.27 1.81 13.49
C ASP A 7 -20.94 1.61 12.71
N VAL A 8 -20.47 0.37 12.56
CA VAL A 8 -19.38 0.03 11.60
C VAL A 8 -19.85 -1.10 10.69
N ASP A 9 -19.90 -0.85 9.39
CA ASP A 9 -20.19 -1.86 8.36
C ASP A 9 -19.02 -2.85 8.26
N PRO A 10 -19.25 -4.15 8.51
CA PRO A 10 -18.17 -5.13 8.58
C PRO A 10 -17.43 -5.29 7.25
N LYS A 11 -18.09 -5.17 6.09
CA LYS A 11 -17.42 -5.38 4.79
C LYS A 11 -16.53 -4.21 4.38
N GLY A 12 -17.00 -2.97 4.54
CA GLY A 12 -16.17 -1.79 4.29
C GLY A 12 -15.01 -1.66 5.28
N GLN A 13 -15.20 -2.14 6.53
CA GLN A 13 -14.13 -2.25 7.52
C GLN A 13 -13.09 -3.30 7.13
N ASP A 14 -13.51 -4.48 6.68
CA ASP A 14 -12.62 -5.55 6.24
C ASP A 14 -11.73 -5.10 5.05
N ASP A 15 -12.30 -4.47 4.03
CA ASP A 15 -11.56 -3.90 2.88
C ASP A 15 -10.58 -2.79 3.32
N PHE A 16 -11.00 -1.92 4.24
CA PHE A 16 -10.10 -0.92 4.83
C PHE A 16 -8.94 -1.57 5.58
N LEU A 17 -9.20 -2.58 6.41
CA LEU A 17 -8.15 -3.22 7.21
C LEU A 17 -7.21 -4.08 6.37
N GLY A 18 -7.71 -4.62 5.25
CA GLY A 18 -6.90 -5.31 4.26
C GLY A 18 -5.82 -4.43 3.62
N PHE A 19 -6.15 -3.19 3.29
CA PHE A 19 -5.18 -2.32 2.64
C PHE A 19 -4.33 -1.53 3.65
N THR A 20 -3.24 -2.12 4.14
CA THR A 20 -2.34 -1.46 5.11
C THR A 20 -0.88 -1.68 4.80
N VAL A 21 -0.01 -0.83 5.36
CA VAL A 21 1.44 -0.95 5.18
C VAL A 21 1.93 -2.28 5.77
N PRO A 22 2.61 -3.12 4.98
CA PRO A 22 3.05 -4.44 5.43
C PRO A 22 4.06 -4.32 6.56
N GLY A 23 3.95 -5.19 7.57
CA GLY A 23 4.85 -5.23 8.72
C GLY A 23 4.64 -4.11 9.76
N VAL A 24 3.70 -3.19 9.54
CA VAL A 24 3.51 -2.04 10.44
C VAL A 24 2.26 -2.15 11.30
N GLY A 25 2.45 -1.96 12.60
CA GLY A 25 1.37 -2.05 13.60
C GLY A 25 0.92 -3.48 13.91
N SER A 26 1.59 -4.50 13.39
CA SER A 26 1.52 -5.85 13.95
C SER A 26 2.27 -5.84 15.28
N VAL A 27 1.61 -6.23 16.37
CA VAL A 27 2.30 -6.39 17.66
C VAL A 27 3.28 -7.55 17.48
N PRO A 28 4.61 -7.37 17.62
CA PRO A 28 5.58 -8.45 17.46
C PRO A 28 5.51 -9.41 18.66
N VAL A 29 4.46 -10.23 18.69
CA VAL A 29 4.10 -11.09 19.83
C VAL A 29 5.29 -11.96 20.28
N VAL A 30 6.05 -12.49 19.32
CA VAL A 30 7.25 -13.29 19.60
C VAL A 30 8.33 -12.46 20.30
N ALA A 31 8.60 -11.23 19.84
CA ALA A 31 9.59 -10.35 20.47
C ALA A 31 9.14 -9.94 21.89
N PHE A 32 7.86 -9.61 22.06
CA PHE A 32 7.28 -9.33 23.37
C PHE A 32 7.38 -10.52 24.30
N LEU A 33 7.00 -11.72 23.85
CA LEU A 33 7.07 -12.94 24.65
C LEU A 33 8.52 -13.21 25.09
N LEU A 34 9.46 -13.15 24.16
CA LEU A 34 10.88 -13.35 24.44
C LEU A 34 11.39 -12.32 25.46
N LEU A 35 11.01 -11.05 25.31
CA LEU A 35 11.35 -9.98 26.25
C LEU A 35 10.79 -10.25 27.65
N ILE A 36 9.51 -10.60 27.78
CA ILE A 36 8.87 -10.87 29.08
C ILE A 36 9.50 -12.11 29.72
N THR A 37 9.84 -13.14 28.94
CA THR A 37 10.56 -14.33 29.40
C THR A 37 11.94 -13.98 29.93
N VAL A 38 12.75 -13.24 29.16
CA VAL A 38 14.09 -12.79 29.57
C VAL A 38 14.00 -11.93 30.83
N PHE A 39 13.09 -10.96 30.85
CA PHE A 39 12.88 -10.08 31.99
C PHE A 39 12.51 -10.86 33.27
N SER A 40 11.60 -11.83 33.16
CA SER A 40 11.20 -12.69 34.28
C SER A 40 12.34 -13.55 34.81
N VAL A 41 13.18 -14.09 33.91
CA VAL A 41 14.36 -14.87 34.28
C VAL A 41 15.42 -13.99 34.95
N VAL A 42 15.63 -12.77 34.43
CA VAL A 42 16.60 -11.83 34.99
C VAL A 42 16.18 -11.38 36.39
N ILE A 43 14.93 -10.94 36.57
CA ILE A 43 14.44 -10.44 37.86
C ILE A 43 14.25 -11.56 38.89
N GLY A 44 13.80 -12.74 38.46
CA GLY A 44 13.54 -13.86 39.36
C GLY A 44 14.83 -14.62 39.69
N PRO A 45 15.09 -15.75 39.01
CA PRO A 45 16.16 -16.67 39.39
C PRO A 45 17.56 -16.03 39.36
N VAL A 46 17.87 -15.22 38.33
CA VAL A 46 19.23 -14.67 38.16
C VAL A 46 19.54 -13.64 39.25
N ASN A 47 18.69 -12.63 39.43
CA ASN A 47 18.91 -11.59 40.45
C ASN A 47 18.91 -12.20 41.86
N PHE A 48 18.00 -13.14 42.16
CA PHE A 48 17.95 -13.82 43.45
C PHE A 48 19.23 -14.61 43.76
N ILE A 49 19.70 -15.45 42.83
CA ILE A 49 20.90 -16.27 43.05
C ILE A 49 22.14 -15.37 43.23
N LEU A 50 22.26 -14.29 42.45
CA LEU A 50 23.38 -13.37 42.51
C LEU A 50 23.45 -12.64 43.87
N LEU A 51 22.31 -12.10 44.34
CA LEU A 51 22.24 -11.38 45.62
C LEU A 51 22.34 -12.32 46.82
N LYS A 52 21.78 -13.53 46.72
CA LYS A 52 21.92 -14.57 47.76
C LYS A 52 23.38 -14.99 47.92
N ARG A 53 24.12 -15.17 46.82
CA ARG A 53 25.57 -15.47 46.87
C ARG A 53 26.39 -14.33 47.49
N ARG A 54 25.95 -13.08 47.37
CA ARG A 54 26.59 -11.91 47.99
C ARG A 54 26.09 -11.60 49.40
N GLY A 55 25.12 -12.35 49.93
CA GLY A 55 24.52 -12.09 51.25
C GLY A 55 23.71 -10.79 51.34
N GLN A 56 23.40 -10.14 50.21
CA GLN A 56 22.80 -8.81 50.16
C GLN A 56 21.36 -8.86 49.62
N LEU A 57 20.54 -9.77 50.15
CA LEU A 57 19.16 -9.95 49.72
C LEU A 57 18.31 -8.68 49.87
N TYR A 58 18.62 -7.82 50.85
CA TYR A 58 17.93 -6.53 51.04
C TYR A 58 18.06 -5.59 49.81
N LEU A 59 19.10 -5.74 48.98
CA LEU A 59 19.26 -4.97 47.74
C LEU A 59 18.25 -5.35 46.65
N MET A 60 17.43 -6.40 46.84
CA MET A 60 16.32 -6.69 45.92
C MET A 60 15.35 -5.51 45.80
N VAL A 61 15.16 -4.75 46.89
CA VAL A 61 14.29 -3.56 46.91
C VAL A 61 14.75 -2.49 45.92
N VAL A 62 16.05 -2.42 45.60
CA VAL A 62 16.62 -1.43 44.68
C VAL A 62 16.88 -2.03 43.30
N THR A 63 17.41 -3.25 43.23
CA THR A 63 17.81 -3.87 41.96
C THR A 63 16.61 -4.16 41.06
N VAL A 64 15.48 -4.58 41.62
CA VAL A 64 14.27 -4.86 40.83
C VAL A 64 13.75 -3.60 40.13
N PRO A 65 13.51 -2.46 40.82
CA PRO A 65 13.17 -1.20 40.16
C PRO A 65 14.19 -0.74 39.11
N VAL A 66 15.50 -0.85 39.40
CA VAL A 66 16.55 -0.42 38.46
C VAL A 66 16.54 -1.25 37.18
N ILE A 67 16.43 -2.58 37.29
CA ILE A 67 16.35 -3.47 36.13
C ILE A 67 15.07 -3.18 35.31
N ALA A 68 13.95 -2.91 35.99
CA ALA A 68 12.71 -2.51 35.33
C ALA A 68 12.89 -1.23 34.50
N VAL A 69 13.45 -0.18 35.10
CA VAL A 69 13.71 1.09 34.41
C VAL A 69 14.65 0.91 33.21
N VAL A 70 15.76 0.20 33.38
CA VAL A 70 16.72 -0.06 32.29
C VAL A 70 16.04 -0.81 31.15
N THR A 71 15.26 -1.85 31.46
CA THR A 71 14.55 -2.63 30.43
C THR A 71 13.52 -1.78 29.69
N SER A 72 12.76 -0.94 30.41
CA SER A 72 11.81 -0.01 29.80
C SER A 72 12.50 0.96 28.85
N VAL A 73 13.64 1.54 29.24
CA VAL A 73 14.42 2.44 28.37
C VAL A 73 14.89 1.71 27.12
N VAL A 74 15.49 0.53 27.26
CA VAL A 74 15.95 -0.28 26.12
C VAL A 74 14.81 -0.60 25.17
N MET A 75 13.64 -0.96 25.69
CA MET A 75 12.47 -1.28 24.88
C MET A 75 11.93 -0.06 24.13
N VAL A 76 11.84 1.10 24.79
CA VAL A 76 11.42 2.35 24.16
C VAL A 76 12.42 2.75 23.08
N SER A 77 13.72 2.67 23.36
CA SER A 77 14.78 2.95 22.39
C SER A 77 14.70 2.00 21.19
N TYR A 78 14.50 0.70 21.43
CA TYR A 78 14.34 -0.28 20.36
C TYR A 78 13.13 0.06 19.48
N ALA A 79 11.96 0.33 20.06
CA ALA A 79 10.76 0.67 19.31
C ALA A 79 10.93 1.95 18.47
N LEU A 80 11.62 2.96 19.00
CA LEU A 80 11.92 4.18 18.24
C LEU A 80 12.84 3.94 17.05
N VAL A 81 13.78 3.01 17.17
CA VAL A 81 14.72 2.64 16.10
C VAL A 81 14.07 1.68 15.10
N SER A 82 13.27 0.71 15.55
CA SER A 82 12.66 -0.31 14.69
C SER A 82 11.49 0.22 13.87
N ASP A 83 10.60 0.98 14.49
CA ASP A 83 9.37 1.45 13.82
C ASP A 83 9.65 2.68 12.95
N GLY A 84 10.78 3.36 13.20
CA GLY A 84 11.13 4.62 12.58
C GLY A 84 10.25 5.77 13.07
N ILE A 85 10.73 6.99 12.85
CA ILE A 85 9.97 8.23 13.14
C ILE A 85 9.19 8.68 11.89
N GLY A 86 9.59 8.17 10.72
CA GLY A 86 9.01 8.52 9.42
C GLY A 86 7.59 8.02 9.21
N ILE A 87 7.05 8.40 8.06
CA ILE A 87 5.74 7.97 7.60
C ILE A 87 5.97 6.92 6.52
N GLN A 88 5.45 5.72 6.75
CA GLN A 88 5.47 4.66 5.75
C GLN A 88 4.16 4.69 4.98
N SER A 89 4.25 4.43 3.67
CA SER A 89 3.07 4.32 2.81
C SER A 89 3.05 3.00 2.05
N LEU A 90 1.84 2.55 1.71
CA LEU A 90 1.60 1.52 0.72
C LEU A 90 0.65 2.11 -0.31
N THR A 91 1.03 2.04 -1.58
CA THR A 91 0.28 2.68 -2.67
C THR A 91 -0.18 1.66 -3.70
N ARG A 92 -1.45 1.71 -4.07
CA ARG A 92 -1.96 1.08 -5.29
C ARG A 92 -2.47 2.16 -6.21
N SER A 93 -2.09 2.11 -7.47
CA SER A 93 -2.52 3.12 -8.44
C SER A 93 -2.80 2.55 -9.82
N VAL A 94 -3.66 3.27 -10.53
CA VAL A 94 -3.96 3.05 -11.94
C VAL A 94 -3.81 4.38 -12.66
N THR A 95 -2.96 4.40 -13.68
CA THR A 95 -2.71 5.56 -14.54
C THR A 95 -3.30 5.27 -15.92
N PHE A 96 -4.25 6.08 -16.35
CA PHE A 96 -4.76 6.06 -17.72
C PHE A 96 -4.00 7.10 -18.53
N LEU A 97 -3.15 6.63 -19.45
CA LEU A 97 -2.32 7.46 -20.31
C LEU A 97 -2.99 7.69 -21.66
N ASP A 98 -3.30 8.95 -21.96
CA ASP A 98 -3.66 9.44 -23.28
C ASP A 98 -2.42 10.05 -23.94
N GLN A 99 -1.71 9.21 -24.70
CA GLN A 99 -0.48 9.57 -25.39
C GLN A 99 -0.69 10.60 -26.49
N ARG A 100 -1.90 10.68 -27.08
CA ARG A 100 -2.19 11.61 -28.17
C ARG A 100 -2.28 13.03 -27.67
N ASN A 101 -2.85 13.21 -26.48
CA ASN A 101 -3.01 14.52 -25.86
C ASN A 101 -1.92 14.83 -24.82
N GLU A 102 -0.93 13.95 -24.63
CA GLU A 102 0.13 14.06 -23.62
C GLU A 102 -0.42 14.27 -22.20
N THR A 103 -1.51 13.59 -21.88
CA THR A 103 -2.18 13.71 -20.57
C THR A 103 -2.39 12.35 -19.94
N ALA A 104 -2.35 12.33 -18.61
CA ALA A 104 -2.68 11.15 -17.83
C ALA A 104 -3.69 11.48 -16.72
N VAL A 105 -4.51 10.49 -16.39
CA VAL A 105 -5.34 10.50 -15.19
C VAL A 105 -4.86 9.38 -14.28
N THR A 106 -4.37 9.75 -13.12
CA THR A 106 -3.82 8.83 -12.13
C THR A 106 -4.74 8.78 -10.93
N MET A 107 -5.20 7.58 -10.62
CA MET A 107 -5.96 7.30 -9.41
C MET A 107 -5.08 6.48 -8.48
N ALA A 108 -5.07 6.80 -7.19
CA ALA A 108 -4.31 6.03 -6.21
C ALA A 108 -5.06 5.89 -4.89
N ARG A 109 -4.99 4.68 -4.31
CA ARG A 109 -5.32 4.43 -2.92
C ARG A 109 -4.01 4.35 -2.15
N VAL A 110 -3.86 5.21 -1.14
CA VAL A 110 -2.65 5.33 -0.34
C VAL A 110 -2.99 5.00 1.10
N ALA A 111 -2.36 3.98 1.65
CA ALA A 111 -2.38 3.66 3.08
C ALA A 111 -1.17 4.27 3.75
N PHE A 112 -1.38 4.90 4.90
CA PHE A 112 -0.36 5.53 5.71
C PHE A 112 -0.27 4.84 7.06
N PHE A 113 0.96 4.67 7.51
CA PHE A 113 1.27 4.52 8.92
C PHE A 113 2.32 5.55 9.30
N ALA A 114 1.95 6.47 10.18
CA ALA A 114 2.86 7.51 10.65
C ALA A 114 3.44 7.14 12.02
N GLY A 115 4.75 6.88 12.09
CA GLY A 115 5.45 6.77 13.38
C GLY A 115 5.34 8.07 14.18
N MET A 116 5.46 9.20 13.48
CA MET A 116 5.05 10.53 13.91
C MET A 116 4.18 11.17 12.82
N GLY A 117 2.97 11.58 13.18
CA GLY A 117 2.02 12.19 12.24
C GLY A 117 2.56 13.52 11.68
N PRO A 118 2.33 13.80 10.37
CA PRO A 118 2.68 15.09 9.81
C PRO A 118 1.78 16.18 10.38
N SER A 119 2.30 17.41 10.50
CA SER A 119 1.51 18.56 10.94
C SER A 119 0.40 18.91 9.94
N ALA A 120 0.67 18.71 8.65
CA ALA A 120 -0.27 18.90 7.56
C ALA A 120 0.07 18.00 6.37
N LEU A 121 -0.91 17.77 5.51
CA LEU A 121 -0.73 17.18 4.19
C LEU A 121 -1.04 18.25 3.14
N GLU A 122 -0.12 18.46 2.20
CA GLU A 122 -0.21 19.51 1.19
C GLU A 122 -0.36 18.91 -0.20
N PHE A 123 -1.51 19.10 -0.82
CA PHE A 123 -1.78 18.60 -2.16
C PHE A 123 -1.86 19.73 -3.19
N PRO A 124 -1.39 19.51 -4.42
CA PRO A 124 -1.57 20.45 -5.50
C PRO A 124 -3.04 20.56 -5.92
N ARG A 125 -3.41 21.70 -6.52
CA ARG A 125 -4.80 22.00 -6.93
C ARG A 125 -5.37 21.08 -8.00
N ASP A 126 -4.50 20.38 -8.74
CA ASP A 126 -4.86 19.43 -9.81
C ASP A 126 -5.20 18.03 -9.27
N THR A 127 -5.15 17.84 -7.95
CA THR A 127 -5.39 16.57 -7.27
C THR A 127 -6.63 16.67 -6.39
N ALA A 128 -7.61 15.81 -6.67
CA ALA A 128 -8.75 15.58 -5.80
C ALA A 128 -8.38 14.52 -4.75
N VAL A 129 -8.62 14.83 -3.48
CA VAL A 129 -8.29 13.94 -2.35
C VAL A 129 -9.55 13.60 -1.59
N TYR A 130 -9.78 12.30 -1.42
CA TYR A 130 -10.91 11.74 -0.71
C TYR A 130 -10.40 10.94 0.49
N PRO A 131 -10.75 11.33 1.73
CA PRO A 131 -10.40 10.53 2.89
C PRO A 131 -11.17 9.21 2.89
N VAL A 132 -10.46 8.12 3.15
CA VAL A 132 -11.04 6.78 3.23
C VAL A 132 -11.28 6.47 4.71
N SER A 133 -12.52 6.13 5.07
CA SER A 133 -12.95 5.81 6.43
C SER A 133 -13.67 4.46 6.47
N PRO A 134 -13.40 3.59 7.47
CA PRO A 134 -14.07 2.31 7.63
C PRO A 134 -15.52 2.42 8.14
N SER A 135 -15.92 3.57 8.71
CA SER A 135 -17.29 3.81 9.18
C SER A 135 -17.89 5.05 8.52
N ARG A 136 -19.19 4.97 8.24
CA ARG A 136 -20.02 6.06 7.73
C ARG A 136 -20.61 6.91 8.85
N ASP A 137 -20.37 6.59 10.13
CA ASP A 137 -20.93 7.35 11.25
C ASP A 137 -20.42 8.79 11.20
N ARG A 138 -21.34 9.71 10.90
CA ARG A 138 -21.06 11.14 10.81
C ARG A 138 -20.67 11.76 12.17
N ARG A 139 -20.75 11.00 13.26
CA ARG A 139 -20.22 11.37 14.59
C ARG A 139 -18.77 10.95 14.81
N THR A 140 -18.23 10.04 14.01
CA THR A 140 -16.78 9.74 13.93
C THR A 140 -16.09 10.50 12.80
N VAL A 141 -16.72 11.59 12.31
CA VAL A 141 -16.09 12.55 11.39
C VAL A 141 -14.74 12.93 11.97
N ARG A 142 -13.68 12.55 11.23
CA ARG A 142 -12.33 13.02 11.48
C ARG A 142 -12.40 14.53 11.66
N THR A 143 -11.88 15.03 12.78
CA THR A 143 -11.84 16.46 13.15
C THR A 143 -10.89 17.29 12.27
N GLY A 144 -10.58 16.76 11.09
CA GLY A 144 -9.81 17.34 10.00
C GLY A 144 -10.36 18.66 9.55
N SER A 145 -9.47 19.64 9.44
CA SER A 145 -9.72 20.91 8.76
C SER A 145 -8.99 20.90 7.43
N VAL A 146 -9.56 21.55 6.43
CA VAL A 146 -8.93 21.69 5.13
C VAL A 146 -8.93 23.16 4.74
N ASP A 147 -7.76 23.69 4.42
CA ASP A 147 -7.63 25.00 3.80
C ASP A 147 -7.57 24.79 2.28
N TRP A 148 -8.44 25.50 1.55
CA TRP A 148 -8.55 25.49 0.09
C TRP A 148 -8.25 26.85 -0.54
N THR A 149 -7.70 27.81 0.23
CA THR A 149 -7.49 29.18 -0.22
C THR A 149 -6.46 29.23 -1.37
N ASP A 150 -5.22 28.79 -1.10
CA ASP A 150 -4.16 28.81 -2.10
C ASP A 150 -3.74 27.41 -2.63
N ARG A 151 -3.79 26.42 -1.77
CA ARG A 151 -3.46 25.03 -2.04
C ARG A 151 -4.41 24.17 -1.22
N GLN A 152 -4.33 22.86 -1.37
CA GLN A 152 -5.15 21.97 -0.57
C GLN A 152 -4.34 21.48 0.64
N VAL A 153 -4.52 22.13 1.80
CA VAL A 153 -3.80 21.78 3.04
C VAL A 153 -4.76 21.08 4.00
N PHE A 154 -4.53 19.79 4.23
CA PHE A 154 -5.23 19.00 5.24
C PHE A 154 -4.47 19.06 6.55
N PHE A 155 -5.06 19.67 7.58
CA PHE A 155 -4.46 19.80 8.91
C PHE A 155 -5.47 19.38 10.00
N ASN A 156 -5.01 19.28 11.25
CA ASN A 156 -5.80 18.78 12.39
C ASN A 156 -6.28 17.33 12.21
N ASP A 157 -5.41 16.34 12.40
CA ASP A 157 -5.81 14.93 12.58
C ASP A 157 -6.25 14.14 11.33
N TRP A 158 -5.83 14.54 10.13
CA TRP A 158 -6.03 13.71 8.91
C TRP A 158 -5.12 12.46 8.85
N VAL A 159 -3.89 12.56 9.37
CA VAL A 159 -2.99 11.41 9.59
C VAL A 159 -2.45 11.52 11.00
N LYS A 160 -2.92 10.65 11.89
CA LYS A 160 -2.51 10.65 13.30
C LYS A 160 -1.30 9.75 13.52
N THR A 161 -0.48 10.13 14.49
CA THR A 161 0.60 9.29 15.03
C THR A 161 0.08 7.91 15.42
N ARG A 162 0.82 6.87 15.02
CA ARG A 162 0.55 5.45 15.31
C ARG A 162 -0.86 4.98 14.94
N THR A 163 -1.48 5.63 13.95
CA THR A 163 -2.82 5.29 13.49
C THR A 163 -2.81 5.01 12.00
N ARG A 164 -3.47 3.93 11.59
CA ARG A 164 -3.69 3.62 10.18
C ARG A 164 -4.63 4.64 9.56
N SER A 165 -4.21 5.24 8.47
CA SER A 165 -5.00 6.23 7.72
C SER A 165 -4.96 5.87 6.25
N GLN A 166 -6.03 6.14 5.50
CA GLN A 166 -6.03 5.95 4.05
C GLN A 166 -6.60 7.19 3.36
N LEU A 167 -6.07 7.46 2.17
CA LEU A 167 -6.57 8.46 1.25
C LEU A 167 -6.75 7.82 -0.13
N TYR A 168 -7.72 8.35 -0.87
CA TYR A 168 -7.89 8.06 -2.28
C TYR A 168 -7.67 9.36 -3.05
N THR A 169 -6.78 9.35 -4.03
CA THR A 169 -6.41 10.52 -4.82
C THR A 169 -6.75 10.31 -6.28
N VAL A 170 -7.15 11.38 -6.94
CA VAL A 170 -7.38 11.43 -8.38
C VAL A 170 -6.72 12.69 -8.91
N ARG A 171 -5.77 12.52 -9.81
CA ARG A 171 -5.03 13.63 -10.41
C ARG A 171 -5.10 13.54 -11.93
N ARG A 172 -5.32 14.69 -12.57
CA ARG A 172 -5.09 14.85 -14.01
C ARG A 172 -3.83 15.68 -14.20
N HIS A 173 -2.84 15.15 -14.90
CA HIS A 173 -1.57 15.85 -15.14
C HIS A 173 -1.07 15.65 -16.56
N GLN A 174 -0.07 16.44 -16.94
CA GLN A 174 0.62 16.28 -18.21
C GLN A 174 1.63 15.13 -18.11
N LEU A 175 1.68 14.27 -19.12
CA LEU A 175 2.62 13.17 -19.22
C LEU A 175 3.00 13.00 -20.69
N ARG A 176 4.20 13.48 -21.05
CA ARG A 176 4.69 13.50 -22.44
C ARG A 176 5.29 12.18 -22.90
N GLY A 177 5.69 11.34 -21.94
CA GLY A 177 6.26 10.03 -22.23
C GLY A 177 5.24 9.13 -22.93
N ARG A 178 5.74 8.29 -23.85
CA ARG A 178 4.92 7.42 -24.68
C ARG A 178 5.57 6.04 -24.78
N ILE A 179 4.76 5.02 -24.89
CA ILE A 179 5.13 3.67 -25.27
C ILE A 179 4.93 3.57 -26.79
N GLY A 180 6.04 3.53 -27.51
CA GLY A 180 6.07 3.32 -28.95
C GLY A 180 5.98 1.82 -29.25
N ILE A 181 5.07 1.44 -30.13
CA ILE A 181 4.90 0.04 -30.54
C ILE A 181 4.95 0.00 -32.06
N SER A 182 5.95 -0.71 -32.58
CA SER A 182 6.14 -0.88 -34.02
C SER A 182 5.24 -1.99 -34.58
N ALA A 183 4.99 -1.97 -35.88
CA ALA A 183 4.37 -3.11 -36.57
C ALA A 183 5.23 -4.38 -36.40
N ALA A 184 4.59 -5.54 -36.44
CA ALA A 184 5.30 -6.81 -36.37
C ALA A 184 6.22 -6.99 -37.59
N ASP A 185 7.44 -7.47 -37.36
CA ASP A 185 8.39 -7.85 -38.40
C ASP A 185 7.96 -9.14 -39.13
N ASP A 186 8.71 -9.54 -40.16
CA ASP A 186 8.45 -10.76 -40.94
C ASP A 186 8.49 -12.04 -40.08
N GLN A 187 9.10 -11.98 -38.89
CA GLN A 187 9.17 -13.07 -37.92
C GLN A 187 8.06 -12.98 -36.84
N GLY A 188 7.15 -12.02 -36.97
CA GLY A 188 6.06 -11.79 -36.02
C GLY A 188 6.48 -11.16 -34.70
N ARG A 189 7.64 -10.48 -34.67
CA ARG A 189 8.16 -9.78 -33.48
C ARG A 189 7.86 -8.30 -33.55
N VAL A 190 7.59 -7.71 -32.39
CA VAL A 190 7.25 -6.29 -32.26
C VAL A 190 8.37 -5.57 -31.52
N SER A 191 8.76 -4.38 -31.99
CA SER A 191 9.63 -3.49 -31.21
C SER A 191 8.77 -2.60 -30.32
N VAL A 192 9.13 -2.53 -29.05
CA VAL A 192 8.53 -1.65 -28.05
C VAL A 192 9.57 -0.67 -27.55
N ASP A 193 9.24 0.61 -27.56
CA ASP A 193 10.05 1.71 -27.05
C ASP A 193 9.38 2.33 -25.82
N ASN A 194 10.08 2.36 -24.70
CA ASN A 194 9.62 3.00 -23.47
C ASN A 194 10.13 4.45 -23.41
N GLY A 195 9.29 5.40 -23.81
CA GLY A 195 9.55 6.84 -23.66
C GLY A 195 9.08 7.42 -22.33
N LEU A 196 8.71 6.60 -21.35
CA LEU A 196 8.38 7.07 -20.00
C LEU A 196 9.66 7.24 -19.18
N GLU A 197 9.56 8.04 -18.11
CA GLU A 197 10.66 8.28 -17.17
C GLU A 197 10.91 7.10 -16.22
N TRP A 198 10.01 6.11 -16.22
CA TRP A 198 10.02 4.96 -15.32
C TRP A 198 10.37 3.67 -16.04
N ARG A 199 11.00 2.74 -15.34
CA ARG A 199 11.15 1.36 -15.81
C ARG A 199 9.79 0.66 -15.88
N LEU A 200 9.52 0.01 -17.01
CA LEU A 200 8.43 -0.95 -17.16
C LEU A 200 8.91 -2.32 -16.67
N ARG A 201 8.45 -2.75 -15.48
CA ARG A 201 8.70 -4.11 -14.99
C ARG A 201 8.07 -5.12 -15.94
N PHE A 202 6.83 -4.86 -16.33
CA PHE A 202 6.07 -5.66 -17.27
C PHE A 202 5.28 -4.79 -18.23
N LEU A 203 5.13 -5.25 -19.46
CA LEU A 203 4.25 -4.65 -20.46
C LEU A 203 3.56 -5.76 -21.25
N VAL A 204 2.23 -5.74 -21.26
CA VAL A 204 1.41 -6.55 -22.15
C VAL A 204 0.75 -5.65 -23.18
N VAL A 205 0.96 -5.96 -24.45
CA VAL A 205 0.42 -5.20 -25.59
C VAL A 205 -0.59 -6.05 -26.33
N ALA A 206 -1.73 -5.47 -26.68
CA ALA A 206 -2.70 -6.02 -27.61
C ALA A 206 -2.67 -5.21 -28.92
N ASP A 207 -2.17 -5.84 -29.98
CA ASP A 207 -2.11 -5.25 -31.31
C ASP A 207 -3.49 -5.08 -31.94
N THR A 208 -3.61 -4.27 -33.00
CA THR A 208 -4.86 -4.03 -33.72
C THR A 208 -5.47 -5.31 -34.29
N ASN A 209 -4.64 -6.33 -34.50
CA ASN A 209 -5.04 -7.67 -34.94
C ASN A 209 -5.50 -8.60 -33.79
N GLY A 210 -5.51 -8.12 -32.55
CA GLY A 210 -5.82 -8.92 -31.35
C GLY A 210 -4.69 -9.86 -30.91
N ASN A 211 -3.49 -9.72 -31.47
CA ASN A 211 -2.31 -10.45 -31.04
C ASN A 211 -1.75 -9.84 -29.76
N HIS A 212 -1.34 -10.69 -28.82
CA HIS A 212 -0.78 -10.26 -27.55
C HIS A 212 0.73 -10.42 -27.53
N TYR A 213 1.43 -9.51 -26.88
CA TYR A 213 2.88 -9.53 -26.71
C TYR A 213 3.22 -9.23 -25.25
N LEU A 214 4.28 -9.85 -24.74
CA LEU A 214 4.76 -9.64 -23.37
C LEU A 214 6.21 -9.18 -23.40
N ALA A 215 6.45 -7.98 -22.88
CA ALA A 215 7.76 -7.44 -22.58
C ALA A 215 8.01 -7.42 -21.06
N GLN A 216 9.27 -7.51 -20.67
CA GLN A 216 9.69 -7.42 -19.27
C GLN A 216 10.93 -6.55 -19.18
N ASN A 217 11.08 -5.84 -18.05
CA ASN A 217 12.26 -5.06 -17.70
C ASN A 217 12.74 -4.09 -18.79
N ILE A 218 11.83 -3.26 -19.32
CA ILE A 218 12.20 -2.19 -20.26
C ILE A 218 12.61 -0.95 -19.44
N PRO A 219 13.89 -0.54 -19.45
CA PRO A 219 14.32 0.64 -18.70
C PRO A 219 13.68 1.91 -19.24
N ALA A 220 13.67 2.97 -18.44
CA ALA A 220 13.26 4.31 -18.87
C ALA A 220 14.08 4.74 -20.09
N GLY A 221 13.42 5.22 -21.15
CA GLY A 221 14.05 5.58 -22.43
C GLY A 221 14.58 4.40 -23.26
N GLY A 222 14.38 3.16 -22.82
CA GLY A 222 14.90 1.95 -23.48
C GLY A 222 13.92 1.29 -24.44
N SER A 223 14.39 0.26 -25.14
CA SER A 223 13.58 -0.50 -26.10
C SER A 223 13.76 -2.00 -25.91
N ALA A 224 12.76 -2.78 -26.32
CA ALA A 224 12.79 -4.24 -26.32
C ALA A 224 12.09 -4.80 -27.56
N THR A 225 12.67 -5.83 -28.15
CA THR A 225 12.01 -6.63 -29.19
C THR A 225 11.33 -7.82 -28.54
N VAL A 226 10.03 -7.97 -28.80
CA VAL A 226 9.17 -8.98 -28.14
C VAL A 226 8.51 -9.90 -29.13
N GLU A 227 8.45 -11.17 -28.75
CA GLU A 227 7.73 -12.21 -29.47
C GLU A 227 6.26 -12.28 -29.03
N LYS A 228 5.42 -12.79 -29.93
CA LYS A 228 4.00 -13.00 -29.68
C LYS A 228 3.80 -13.93 -28.48
N LEU A 229 2.93 -13.51 -27.56
CA LEU A 229 2.45 -14.33 -26.46
C LEU A 229 1.37 -15.28 -26.97
N ALA A 230 1.69 -16.57 -27.04
CA ALA A 230 0.71 -17.59 -27.38
C ALA A 230 -0.30 -17.76 -26.24
N THR A 231 -1.60 -17.84 -26.55
CA THR A 231 -2.67 -18.01 -25.55
C THR A 231 -2.52 -19.30 -24.73
N SER A 232 -1.87 -20.32 -25.28
CA SER A 232 -1.52 -21.57 -24.60
C SER A 232 -0.37 -21.44 -23.59
N ASP A 233 0.39 -20.34 -23.64
CA ASP A 233 1.58 -20.10 -22.81
C ASP A 233 1.29 -19.11 -21.66
N SER A 234 0.26 -19.40 -20.88
CA SER A 234 -0.11 -18.62 -19.69
C SER A 234 0.97 -18.60 -18.62
N ARG A 235 1.94 -19.52 -18.68
CA ARG A 235 3.09 -19.59 -17.74
C ARG A 235 3.95 -18.33 -17.80
N ARG A 236 4.04 -17.68 -18.96
CA ARG A 236 4.79 -16.42 -19.10
C ARG A 236 4.14 -15.25 -18.35
N LEU A 237 2.84 -15.32 -18.05
CA LEU A 237 2.13 -14.33 -17.23
C LEU A 237 2.23 -14.61 -15.73
N THR A 238 2.67 -15.80 -15.32
CA THR A 238 2.76 -16.18 -13.90
C THR A 238 3.51 -15.17 -13.03
N PRO A 239 4.66 -14.58 -13.44
CA PRO A 239 5.34 -13.57 -12.63
C PRO A 239 4.47 -12.33 -12.36
N ILE A 240 3.70 -11.88 -13.36
CA ILE A 240 2.79 -10.74 -13.24
C ILE A 240 1.63 -11.09 -12.32
N LEU A 241 1.04 -12.27 -12.51
CA LEU A 241 -0.10 -12.73 -11.72
C LEU A 241 0.28 -12.92 -10.25
N ASN A 242 1.47 -13.46 -9.98
CA ASN A 242 2.00 -13.59 -8.63
C ASN A 242 2.15 -12.22 -7.96
N LEU A 243 2.80 -11.27 -8.65
CA LEU A 243 2.97 -9.90 -8.15
C LEU A 243 1.61 -9.25 -7.83
N LEU A 244 0.64 -9.34 -8.74
CA LEU A 244 -0.71 -8.82 -8.49
C LEU A 244 -1.37 -9.54 -7.31
N SER A 245 -1.24 -10.86 -7.24
CA SER A 245 -1.85 -11.68 -6.17
C SER A 245 -1.28 -11.36 -4.79
N GLU A 246 0.02 -11.09 -4.67
CA GLU A 246 0.70 -10.73 -3.41
C GLU A 246 0.11 -9.45 -2.83
N HIS A 247 -0.13 -8.43 -3.66
CA HIS A 247 -0.79 -7.22 -3.17
C HIS A 247 -2.21 -7.52 -2.68
N TYR A 248 -2.97 -8.40 -3.33
CA TYR A 248 -4.35 -8.72 -2.94
C TYR A 248 -4.47 -9.69 -1.76
N SER A 249 -3.54 -10.63 -1.57
CA SER A 249 -3.58 -11.64 -0.50
C SER A 249 -3.37 -11.02 0.87
N VAL A 250 -2.40 -10.10 1.00
CA VAL A 250 -2.14 -9.33 2.22
C VAL A 250 -3.41 -8.60 2.67
N ALA A 251 -4.21 -8.13 1.72
CA ALA A 251 -5.49 -7.49 2.03
C ALA A 251 -6.56 -8.47 2.52
N GLN A 252 -6.64 -9.66 1.93
CA GLN A 252 -7.60 -10.67 2.37
C GLN A 252 -7.25 -11.28 3.74
N GLU A 253 -5.98 -11.53 4.04
CA GLU A 253 -5.55 -12.09 5.33
C GLU A 253 -5.85 -11.13 6.49
N MET A 254 -5.56 -9.83 6.32
CA MET A 254 -5.86 -8.84 7.37
C MET A 254 -7.35 -8.55 7.51
N ALA A 255 -8.12 -8.63 6.43
CA ALA A 255 -9.59 -8.58 6.45
C ALA A 255 -10.20 -9.79 7.18
N MET A 256 -9.69 -11.01 6.96
CA MET A 256 -10.20 -12.18 7.68
C MET A 256 -9.85 -12.15 9.18
N ALA A 257 -8.68 -11.62 9.54
CA ALA A 257 -8.30 -11.42 10.94
C ALA A 257 -9.24 -10.43 11.68
N SER A 258 -9.84 -9.46 10.98
CA SER A 258 -10.88 -8.59 11.56
C SER A 258 -12.27 -9.25 11.60
N GLN A 259 -12.53 -10.18 10.69
CA GLN A 259 -13.83 -10.83 10.53
C GLN A 259 -14.19 -11.81 11.67
N GLU A 260 -13.20 -12.34 12.39
CA GLU A 260 -13.43 -13.16 13.60
C GLU A 260 -14.13 -12.40 14.75
N SER A 261 -14.40 -11.10 14.60
CA SER A 261 -15.12 -10.29 15.57
C SER A 261 -16.16 -9.34 14.95
N ARG A 262 -17.25 -9.86 14.34
CA ARG A 262 -18.65 -9.37 14.56
C ARG A 262 -19.68 -9.88 13.55
N GLY A 263 -20.89 -10.12 14.04
CA GLY A 263 -22.08 -10.41 13.23
C GLY A 263 -22.71 -9.16 12.61
N THR A 264 -23.02 -9.24 11.32
CA THR A 264 -23.66 -8.20 10.51
C THR A 264 -25.17 -8.10 10.83
N ARG A 265 -25.72 -6.87 10.88
CA ARG A 265 -27.18 -6.63 10.91
C ARG A 265 -27.66 -5.99 9.59
N PRO A 266 -28.93 -6.20 9.19
CA PRO A 266 -29.46 -5.68 7.92
C PRO A 266 -29.79 -4.19 8.02
N GLY A 267 -29.31 -3.37 7.08
CA GLY A 267 -29.65 -1.95 6.95
C GLY A 267 -28.50 -1.00 6.64
N GLU A 268 -27.25 -1.47 6.76
CA GLU A 268 -26.06 -0.71 6.36
C GLU A 268 -25.80 -0.93 4.87
N LEU A 269 -25.84 0.14 4.06
CA LEU A 269 -25.36 0.12 2.69
C LEU A 269 -23.83 0.08 2.73
N PRO A 270 -23.18 -0.97 2.20
CA PRO A 270 -21.76 -1.14 2.41
C PRO A 270 -20.94 -0.11 1.63
N VAL A 271 -19.81 0.35 2.17
CA VAL A 271 -18.83 1.12 1.40
C VAL A 271 -17.90 0.12 0.72
N PHE A 272 -18.19 -0.23 -0.52
CA PHE A 272 -17.37 -1.13 -1.31
C PHE A 272 -16.30 -0.34 -2.08
N PHE A 273 -15.06 -0.29 -1.60
CA PHE A 273 -13.97 0.29 -2.39
C PHE A 273 -13.65 -0.59 -3.62
N GLU A 274 -13.95 -1.89 -3.54
CA GLU A 274 -13.87 -2.86 -4.64
C GLU A 274 -14.62 -2.46 -5.93
N THR A 275 -15.63 -1.60 -5.83
CA THR A 275 -16.42 -1.15 -6.99
C THR A 275 -15.89 0.14 -7.63
N GLY A 276 -14.86 0.75 -7.05
CA GLY A 276 -14.21 1.93 -7.61
C GLY A 276 -13.45 1.61 -8.90
N ILE A 277 -13.31 2.61 -9.79
CA ILE A 277 -12.62 2.44 -11.08
C ILE A 277 -11.20 1.88 -10.88
N LEU A 278 -10.48 2.32 -9.86
CA LEU A 278 -9.15 1.80 -9.52
C LEU A 278 -9.18 0.29 -9.21
N GLU A 279 -10.02 -0.14 -8.28
CA GLU A 279 -10.06 -1.55 -7.84
C GLU A 279 -10.63 -2.46 -8.92
N VAL A 280 -11.62 -1.98 -9.70
CA VAL A 280 -12.14 -2.71 -10.86
C VAL A 280 -11.07 -2.86 -11.94
N SER A 281 -10.28 -1.81 -12.20
CA SER A 281 -9.22 -1.85 -13.21
C SER A 281 -8.08 -2.77 -12.80
N LEU A 282 -7.62 -2.71 -11.55
CA LEU A 282 -6.62 -3.64 -11.03
C LEU A 282 -7.17 -5.08 -10.96
N GLY A 283 -8.42 -5.23 -10.54
CA GLY A 283 -9.15 -6.49 -10.42
C GLY A 283 -9.28 -7.22 -11.75
N ALA A 284 -9.42 -6.49 -12.86
CA ALA A 284 -9.51 -7.05 -14.21
C ALA A 284 -8.27 -7.87 -14.60
N PHE A 285 -7.10 -7.59 -14.00
CA PHE A 285 -5.83 -8.26 -14.33
C PHE A 285 -5.41 -9.32 -13.31
N ARG A 286 -6.27 -9.67 -12.35
CA ARG A 286 -5.98 -10.73 -11.37
C ARG A 286 -5.80 -12.10 -12.00
N ASP A 287 -6.42 -12.32 -13.16
CA ASP A 287 -6.33 -13.56 -13.93
C ASP A 287 -5.70 -13.30 -15.30
N ALA A 288 -5.04 -14.34 -15.85
CA ALA A 288 -4.46 -14.31 -17.20
C ALA A 288 -5.48 -13.84 -18.26
N SER A 289 -6.76 -14.16 -18.07
CA SER A 289 -7.83 -13.80 -19.00
C SER A 289 -8.02 -12.29 -19.15
N GLY A 290 -7.67 -11.49 -18.13
CA GLY A 290 -7.71 -10.02 -18.21
C GLY A 290 -6.78 -9.48 -19.26
N PHE A 291 -5.55 -9.99 -19.30
CA PHE A 291 -4.54 -9.62 -20.27
C PHE A 291 -4.93 -10.00 -21.71
N TYR A 292 -5.61 -11.14 -21.89
CA TYR A 292 -6.09 -11.58 -23.21
C TYR A 292 -7.37 -10.88 -23.68
N ARG A 293 -8.04 -10.12 -22.81
CA ARG A 293 -9.26 -9.34 -23.12
C ARG A 293 -8.95 -7.85 -23.34
N LEU A 294 -7.67 -7.48 -23.40
CA LEU A 294 -7.28 -6.12 -23.72
C LEU A 294 -7.89 -5.70 -25.07
N PRO A 295 -8.49 -4.50 -25.16
CA PRO A 295 -8.96 -3.98 -26.43
C PRO A 295 -7.84 -3.95 -27.49
N PRO A 296 -8.12 -4.18 -28.78
CA PRO A 296 -7.11 -4.00 -29.83
C PRO A 296 -6.53 -2.57 -29.83
N GLY A 297 -5.22 -2.44 -30.04
CA GLY A 297 -4.53 -1.14 -30.00
C GLY A 297 -4.39 -0.58 -28.57
N SER A 298 -4.28 -1.45 -27.58
CA SER A 298 -4.11 -1.05 -26.18
C SER A 298 -3.00 -1.83 -25.49
N TYR A 299 -2.55 -1.32 -24.35
CA TYR A 299 -1.54 -1.98 -23.54
C TYR A 299 -1.80 -1.76 -22.06
N VAL A 300 -1.20 -2.63 -21.26
CA VAL A 300 -1.12 -2.52 -19.81
C VAL A 300 0.32 -2.73 -19.37
N ALA A 301 0.81 -1.87 -18.49
CA ALA A 301 2.16 -1.92 -17.95
C ALA A 301 2.14 -1.89 -16.42
N ILE A 302 3.14 -2.51 -15.81
CA ILE A 302 3.44 -2.37 -14.38
C ILE A 302 4.77 -1.62 -14.27
N VAL A 303 4.77 -0.51 -13.54
CA VAL A 303 5.96 0.33 -13.36
C VAL A 303 6.56 0.11 -11.98
N ASP A 304 7.90 0.13 -11.91
CA ASP A 304 8.66 -0.07 -10.66
C ASP A 304 8.67 1.16 -9.76
N GLU A 305 8.74 2.31 -10.39
CA GLU A 305 8.93 3.60 -9.73
C GLU A 305 7.59 4.28 -9.53
N ASP A 306 7.54 5.16 -8.53
CA ASP A 306 6.39 5.98 -8.24
C ASP A 306 6.09 6.93 -9.42
N PRO A 307 4.94 6.81 -10.09
CA PRO A 307 4.58 7.62 -11.25
C PRO A 307 4.17 9.06 -10.88
N GLY A 308 4.67 9.60 -9.76
CA GLY A 308 4.33 10.92 -9.24
C GLY A 308 3.02 10.94 -8.46
N ILE A 309 2.76 9.91 -7.65
CA ILE A 309 1.58 9.85 -6.79
C ILE A 309 1.68 10.92 -5.69
N GLU A 310 0.71 11.82 -5.69
CA GLU A 310 0.59 12.87 -4.66
C GLU A 310 0.10 12.25 -3.34
N ARG A 311 0.96 12.28 -2.33
CA ARG A 311 0.66 11.77 -0.96
C ARG A 311 0.50 12.88 0.07
N GLY A 312 0.82 14.11 -0.32
CA GLY A 312 0.73 15.31 0.52
C GLY A 312 1.80 15.46 1.59
N CYS A 313 2.67 14.46 1.77
CA CYS A 313 3.82 14.54 2.66
C CYS A 313 4.91 13.58 2.16
N GLY A 314 6.14 13.74 2.65
CA GLY A 314 7.22 12.79 2.37
C GLY A 314 6.96 11.46 3.07
N THR A 315 6.84 10.39 2.29
CA THR A 315 6.67 9.03 2.81
C THR A 315 7.71 8.08 2.22
N GLU A 316 8.01 7.02 2.95
CA GLU A 316 8.76 5.89 2.43
C GLU A 316 7.75 4.84 1.93
N ASP A 317 7.73 4.61 0.62
CA ASP A 317 6.78 3.72 -0.01
C ASP A 317 7.26 2.26 0.09
N LYS A 318 6.40 1.39 0.60
CA LYS A 318 6.65 -0.03 0.82
C LYS A 318 5.74 -0.84 -0.08
N GLU A 319 6.33 -1.65 -0.97
CA GLU A 319 5.63 -2.62 -1.81
C GLU A 319 4.45 -2.00 -2.58
N SER A 320 4.70 -0.92 -3.31
CA SER A 320 3.64 -0.27 -4.11
C SER A 320 3.43 -0.93 -5.45
N LEU A 321 2.18 -0.83 -5.92
CA LEU A 321 1.73 -1.34 -7.20
C LEU A 321 1.22 -0.19 -8.06
N HIS A 322 1.82 -0.04 -9.23
CA HIS A 322 1.49 1.00 -10.18
C HIS A 322 1.16 0.38 -11.54
N LEU A 323 -0.13 0.38 -11.88
CA LEU A 323 -0.62 -0.08 -13.17
C LEU A 323 -0.77 1.11 -14.11
N LEU A 324 -0.31 0.98 -15.34
CA LEU A 324 -0.47 1.98 -16.39
C LEU A 324 -1.22 1.36 -17.57
N LEU A 325 -2.29 2.02 -18.00
CA LEU A 325 -3.16 1.61 -19.09
C LEU A 325 -3.12 2.68 -20.17
N GLY A 326 -2.96 2.27 -21.42
CA GLY A 326 -2.93 3.22 -22.52
C GLY A 326 -3.39 2.62 -23.84
N ARG A 327 -3.52 3.51 -24.82
CA ARG A 327 -3.79 3.17 -26.23
C ARG A 327 -2.70 3.79 -27.11
N TYR A 328 -2.43 3.15 -28.23
CA TYR A 328 -1.42 3.59 -29.20
C TYR A 328 -1.95 3.57 -30.62
#